data_AF-A0A3A8E7D5-F1
#
_entry.id   AF-A0A3A8E7D5-F1
#
_cell.length_a   1.000
_cell.length_b   1.000
_cell.length_c   1.000
_cell.angle_alpha   90.00
_cell.angle_beta   90.00
_cell.angle_gamma   90.00
#
_symmetry.space_group_name_H-M   'P 1'
#
loop_
_entity.id
_entity.type
_entity.pdbx_description
1 polymer ?
#
loop_
_entity_poly.entity_id
_entity_poly.type
_entity_poly.pdbx_seq_one_letter_code
_entity_poly.pdbx_strand_id
1 'polypeptide(L)'
;GFLNFAKIKGSHTAMKSGMLCGEAVFEAIARGVEKGGDLAIARVLEGEDFFDKELNAYTQKFDNSWLKEELHRSRNFGPAMHKFGLWIGGAFNFLDQNIFKVPFTLHDLQPDYSVLKTQDKATFKPTYPKPDGKLTFDRLSSVFVSNTVHEENQPSHLKLTDPTIPVNVNLPKWDEPAQRYCPAGVYEIV
;
A
#
# COMPACT_ATOMS: atom_id res chain seq x y z
N GLY A 1 -0.54 1.90 -6.14
CA GLY A 1 -0.38 0.43 -6.01
C GLY A 1 -1.44 -0.26 -6.85
N PHE A 2 -1.12 -1.40 -7.46
CA PHE A 2 -1.99 -2.10 -8.41
C PHE A 2 -2.57 -3.42 -7.85
N LEU A 3 -2.87 -3.47 -6.55
CA LEU A 3 -3.41 -4.66 -5.91
C LEU A 3 -4.86 -4.91 -6.37
N ASN A 4 -5.15 -6.11 -6.87
CA ASN A 4 -6.52 -6.59 -6.96
C ASN A 4 -6.95 -7.12 -5.58
N PHE A 5 -7.68 -6.30 -4.85
CA PHE A 5 -8.11 -6.60 -3.49
C PHE A 5 -9.04 -7.82 -3.42
N ALA A 6 -9.94 -7.97 -4.39
CA ALA A 6 -10.89 -9.09 -4.45
C ALA A 6 -10.19 -10.46 -4.55
N LYS A 7 -9.01 -10.50 -5.18
CA LYS A 7 -8.24 -11.75 -5.38
C LYS A 7 -7.08 -11.90 -4.40
N ILE A 8 -6.75 -10.84 -3.64
CA ILE A 8 -5.51 -10.76 -2.84
C ILE A 8 -4.28 -11.02 -3.74
N LYS A 9 -4.29 -10.44 -4.95
CA LYS A 9 -3.21 -10.61 -5.94
C LYS A 9 -2.73 -9.28 -6.47
N GLY A 10 -1.46 -8.99 -6.24
CA GLY A 10 -0.80 -7.76 -6.70
C GLY A 10 0.50 -7.99 -7.46
N SER A 11 1.05 -9.22 -7.47
CA SER A 11 2.35 -9.48 -8.09
C SER A 11 2.30 -9.41 -9.60
N HIS A 12 1.31 -10.05 -10.24
CA HIS A 12 1.18 -10.05 -11.70
C HIS A 12 0.82 -8.65 -12.23
N THR A 13 0.02 -7.90 -11.49
CA THR A 13 -0.32 -6.52 -11.83
C THR A 13 0.86 -5.56 -11.66
N ALA A 14 1.66 -5.73 -10.60
CA ALA A 14 2.91 -4.99 -10.42
C ALA A 14 3.91 -5.31 -11.53
N MET A 15 4.09 -6.58 -11.89
CA MET A 15 4.93 -6.99 -13.01
C MET A 15 4.47 -6.35 -14.32
N LYS A 16 3.16 -6.39 -14.63
CA LYS A 16 2.64 -5.79 -15.85
C LYS A 16 2.85 -4.27 -15.88
N SER A 17 2.58 -3.58 -14.77
CA SER A 17 2.88 -2.14 -14.66
C SER A 17 4.37 -1.85 -14.93
N GLY A 18 5.27 -2.65 -14.37
CA GLY A 18 6.71 -2.54 -14.64
C GLY A 18 7.06 -2.76 -16.11
N MET A 19 6.48 -3.75 -16.78
CA MET A 19 6.67 -3.98 -18.21
C MET A 19 6.20 -2.79 -19.06
N LEU A 20 5.00 -2.27 -18.78
CA LEU A 20 4.45 -1.12 -19.52
C LEU A 20 5.31 0.14 -19.33
N CYS A 21 5.82 0.36 -18.12
CA CYS A 21 6.76 1.44 -17.83
C CYS A 21 8.07 1.24 -18.60
N GLY A 22 8.64 0.03 -18.56
CA GLY A 22 9.87 -0.33 -19.28
C GLY A 22 9.75 -0.11 -20.79
N GLU A 23 8.64 -0.55 -21.40
CA GLU A 23 8.36 -0.28 -22.82
C GLU A 23 8.30 1.22 -23.11
N ALA A 24 7.56 1.98 -22.31
CA ALA A 24 7.41 3.42 -22.52
C ALA A 24 8.76 4.15 -22.40
N VAL A 25 9.56 3.84 -21.38
CA VAL A 25 10.90 4.40 -21.17
C VAL A 25 11.82 4.04 -22.34
N PHE A 26 11.83 2.77 -22.77
CA PHE A 26 12.65 2.33 -23.88
C PHE A 26 12.30 3.08 -25.18
N GLU A 27 11.01 3.22 -25.49
CA GLU A 27 10.54 3.97 -26.65
C GLU A 27 10.94 5.46 -26.58
N ALA A 28 10.87 6.08 -25.41
CA ALA A 28 11.30 7.48 -25.22
C ALA A 28 12.81 7.65 -25.43
N ILE A 29 13.62 6.73 -24.92
CA ILE A 29 15.07 6.72 -25.14
C ILE A 29 15.38 6.52 -26.62
N ALA A 30 14.74 5.56 -27.29
CA ALA A 30 14.94 5.29 -28.71
C ALA A 30 14.64 6.52 -29.57
N ARG A 31 13.51 7.21 -29.33
CA ARG A 31 13.16 8.46 -30.01
C ARG A 31 14.18 9.58 -29.76
N GLY A 32 14.71 9.68 -28.55
CA GLY A 32 15.75 10.65 -28.22
C GLY A 32 17.05 10.39 -28.99
N VAL A 33 17.45 9.12 -29.09
CA VAL A 33 18.63 8.69 -29.87
C VAL A 33 18.45 8.98 -31.36
N GLU A 34 17.27 8.71 -31.93
CA GLU A 34 16.95 9.03 -33.34
C GLU A 34 17.08 10.53 -33.65
N LYS A 35 16.85 11.40 -32.65
CA LYS A 35 16.99 12.85 -32.76
C LYS A 35 18.40 13.37 -32.46
N GLY A 36 19.38 12.48 -32.26
CA GLY A 36 20.77 12.83 -31.99
C GLY A 36 21.14 12.92 -30.50
N GLY A 37 20.30 12.41 -29.60
CA GLY A 37 20.64 12.25 -28.19
C GLY A 37 21.60 11.08 -27.92
N ASP A 38 22.48 11.23 -26.92
CA ASP A 38 23.40 10.17 -26.50
C ASP A 38 22.70 9.10 -25.64
N LEU A 39 23.02 7.82 -25.86
CA LEU A 39 22.47 6.71 -25.07
C LEU A 39 22.96 6.80 -23.61
N ALA A 40 22.05 6.63 -22.65
CA ALA A 40 22.32 6.56 -21.22
C ALA A 40 22.89 7.83 -20.55
N ILE A 41 22.85 8.99 -21.21
CA ILE A 41 23.16 10.26 -20.55
C ILE A 41 21.85 10.90 -20.05
N ALA A 42 21.60 10.82 -18.74
CA ALA A 42 20.64 11.69 -18.08
C ALA A 42 21.23 13.11 -18.09
N ARG A 43 21.06 13.87 -19.18
CA ARG A 43 21.47 15.27 -19.20
C ARG A 43 20.51 16.06 -18.30
N VAL A 44 21.09 16.77 -17.34
CA VAL A 44 20.40 17.68 -16.41
C VAL A 44 20.90 19.12 -16.62
N LEU A 45 21.59 19.40 -17.73
CA LEU A 45 22.20 20.72 -17.97
C LEU A 45 21.82 21.29 -19.34
N GLU A 46 21.73 22.63 -19.35
CA GLU A 46 21.11 23.52 -20.32
C GLU A 46 21.38 23.17 -21.80
N GLY A 47 20.31 22.77 -22.50
CA GLY A 47 20.25 22.47 -23.93
C GLY A 47 18.84 22.01 -24.34
N GLU A 48 18.58 21.81 -25.63
CA GLU A 48 17.37 21.12 -26.09
C GLU A 48 17.53 19.61 -25.85
N ASP A 49 17.02 19.11 -24.72
CA ASP A 49 16.95 17.68 -24.48
C ASP A 49 16.00 17.04 -25.49
N PHE A 50 16.48 16.03 -26.21
CA PHE A 50 15.67 15.24 -27.13
C PHE A 50 14.83 14.16 -26.44
N PHE A 51 14.86 14.11 -25.11
CA PHE A 51 14.14 13.15 -24.28
C PHE A 51 12.86 13.74 -23.69
N ASP A 52 11.86 12.89 -23.52
CA ASP A 52 10.59 13.28 -22.90
C ASP A 52 10.81 13.61 -21.41
N LYS A 53 10.45 14.83 -20.99
CA LYS A 53 10.44 15.23 -19.57
C LYS A 53 9.32 14.55 -18.78
N GLU A 54 8.24 14.18 -19.47
CA GLU A 54 7.09 13.48 -18.91
C GLU A 54 6.67 12.33 -19.83
N LEU A 55 6.54 11.14 -19.25
CA LEU A 55 6.36 9.89 -19.97
C LEU A 55 4.88 9.50 -20.09
N ASN A 56 4.11 10.32 -20.82
CA ASN A 56 2.66 10.11 -21.03
C ASN A 56 2.31 8.77 -21.68
N ALA A 57 3.23 8.19 -22.46
CA ALA A 57 3.07 6.88 -23.08
C ALA A 57 2.83 5.75 -22.05
N TYR A 58 3.40 5.85 -20.85
CA TYR A 58 3.14 4.86 -19.79
C TYR A 58 1.68 4.88 -19.36
N THR A 59 1.11 6.06 -19.11
CA THR A 59 -0.30 6.22 -18.73
C THR A 59 -1.22 5.69 -19.82
N GLN A 60 -0.95 6.02 -21.09
CA GLN A 60 -1.73 5.52 -22.22
C GLN A 60 -1.66 3.99 -22.35
N LYS A 61 -0.46 3.41 -22.21
CA LYS A 61 -0.27 1.95 -22.22
C LYS A 61 -1.01 1.29 -21.05
N PHE A 62 -0.99 1.90 -19.87
CA PHE A 62 -1.75 1.41 -18.71
C PHE A 62 -3.25 1.44 -18.99
N ASP A 63 -3.80 2.57 -19.43
CA ASP A 63 -5.24 2.72 -19.69
C ASP A 63 -5.76 1.77 -20.77
N ASN A 64 -4.91 1.40 -21.74
CA ASN A 64 -5.21 0.44 -22.80
C ASN A 64 -4.85 -1.03 -22.48
N SER A 65 -4.53 -1.34 -21.22
CA SER A 65 -4.08 -2.69 -20.83
C SER A 65 -5.15 -3.47 -20.06
N TRP A 66 -5.02 -4.81 -20.09
CA TRP A 66 -5.80 -5.70 -19.22
C TRP A 66 -5.65 -5.37 -17.74
N LEU A 67 -4.54 -4.74 -17.34
CA LEU A 67 -4.30 -4.32 -15.97
C LEU A 67 -5.33 -3.27 -15.53
N LYS A 68 -5.59 -2.26 -16.36
CA LYS A 68 -6.64 -1.26 -16.09
C LYS A 68 -8.01 -1.94 -15.97
N GLU A 69 -8.33 -2.83 -16.90
CA GLU A 69 -9.59 -3.56 -16.92
C GLU A 69 -9.79 -4.41 -15.65
N GLU A 70 -8.76 -5.13 -15.20
CA GLU A 70 -8.80 -5.95 -14.00
C GLU A 70 -9.05 -5.13 -12.74
N LEU A 71 -8.34 -4.00 -12.59
CA LEU A 71 -8.51 -3.11 -11.44
C LEU A 71 -9.86 -2.42 -11.48
N HIS A 72 -10.28 -1.95 -12.65
CA HIS A 72 -11.59 -1.33 -12.82
C HIS A 72 -12.72 -2.33 -12.50
N ARG A 73 -12.59 -3.60 -12.88
CA ARG A 73 -13.57 -4.64 -12.54
C ARG A 73 -13.70 -4.89 -11.03
N SER A 74 -12.62 -4.73 -10.28
CA SER A 74 -12.59 -5.00 -8.82
C SER A 74 -12.72 -3.74 -7.95
N ARG A 75 -12.90 -2.56 -8.57
CA ARG A 75 -12.83 -1.24 -7.90
C ARG A 75 -13.78 -1.05 -6.72
N ASN A 76 -14.95 -1.70 -6.76
CA ASN A 76 -15.98 -1.55 -5.73
C ASN A 76 -15.82 -2.52 -4.56
N PHE A 77 -14.91 -3.51 -4.66
CA PHE A 77 -14.86 -4.62 -3.70
C PHE A 77 -14.54 -4.15 -2.28
N GLY A 78 -13.43 -3.43 -2.11
CA GLY A 78 -13.02 -2.88 -0.81
C GLY A 78 -14.04 -1.89 -0.24
N PRO A 79 -14.42 -0.84 -1.00
CA PRO A 79 -15.41 0.14 -0.55
C PRO A 79 -16.76 -0.48 -0.13
N ALA A 80 -17.24 -1.51 -0.83
CA ALA A 80 -18.47 -2.20 -0.45
C ALA A 80 -18.34 -2.91 0.91
N MET A 81 -17.21 -3.57 1.17
CA MET A 81 -16.94 -4.23 2.45
C MET A 81 -16.85 -3.22 3.59
N HIS A 82 -16.20 -2.08 3.38
CA HIS A 82 -16.03 -1.06 4.42
C HIS A 82 -17.34 -0.33 4.73
N LYS A 83 -18.16 -0.01 3.72
CA LYS A 83 -19.43 0.72 3.93
C LYS A 83 -20.55 -0.16 4.47
N PHE A 84 -20.65 -1.40 3.98
CA PHE A 84 -21.80 -2.25 4.24
C PHE A 84 -21.47 -3.46 5.14
N GLY A 85 -20.21 -3.61 5.56
CA GLY A 85 -19.76 -4.71 6.39
C GLY A 85 -19.71 -6.04 5.63
N LEU A 86 -19.40 -7.12 6.36
CA LEU A 86 -19.14 -8.44 5.80
C LEU A 86 -20.33 -8.99 4.99
N TRP A 87 -21.54 -8.94 5.54
CA TRP A 87 -22.69 -9.62 4.95
C TRP A 87 -23.27 -8.87 3.75
N ILE A 88 -23.61 -7.59 3.92
CA ILE A 88 -24.21 -6.79 2.86
C ILE A 88 -23.15 -6.43 1.81
N GLY A 89 -21.92 -6.09 2.23
CA GLY A 89 -20.80 -5.86 1.31
C GLY A 89 -20.43 -7.12 0.53
N GLY A 90 -20.46 -8.29 1.18
CA GLY A 90 -20.26 -9.58 0.52
C GLY A 90 -21.34 -9.88 -0.52
N ALA A 91 -22.62 -9.66 -0.18
CA ALA A 91 -23.72 -9.83 -1.13
C ALA A 91 -23.61 -8.87 -2.32
N PHE A 92 -23.28 -7.60 -2.07
CA PHE A 92 -23.02 -6.61 -3.12
C PHE A 92 -21.90 -7.09 -4.06
N ASN A 93 -20.77 -7.52 -3.50
CA ASN A 93 -19.62 -7.99 -4.26
C ASN A 93 -19.95 -9.26 -5.06
N PHE A 94 -20.78 -10.16 -4.52
CA PHE A 94 -21.25 -11.32 -5.27
C PHE A 94 -21.99 -10.90 -6.55
N LEU A 95 -22.94 -9.96 -6.43
CA LEU A 95 -23.69 -9.43 -7.57
C LEU A 95 -22.77 -8.73 -8.58
N ASP A 96 -21.90 -7.82 -8.11
CA ASP A 96 -21.00 -7.02 -8.94
C ASP A 96 -19.97 -7.88 -9.71
N GLN A 97 -19.46 -8.93 -9.07
CA GLN A 97 -18.39 -9.75 -9.65
C GLN A 97 -18.90 -10.91 -10.52
N ASN A 98 -20.10 -11.44 -10.23
CA ASN A 98 -20.61 -12.66 -10.86
C ASN A 98 -21.86 -12.46 -11.74
N ILE A 99 -22.75 -11.51 -11.41
CA ILE A 99 -24.01 -11.35 -12.13
C ILE A 99 -23.93 -10.21 -13.15
N PHE A 100 -23.64 -8.99 -12.70
CA PHE A 100 -23.54 -7.84 -13.59
C PHE A 100 -22.58 -6.78 -13.01
N LYS A 101 -21.95 -6.01 -13.90
CA LYS A 101 -21.04 -4.93 -13.51
C LYS A 101 -21.86 -3.71 -13.11
N VAL A 102 -21.71 -3.23 -11.87
CA VAL A 102 -22.44 -2.03 -11.47
C VAL A 102 -21.90 -0.78 -12.20
N PRO A 103 -22.78 0.12 -12.69
CA PRO A 103 -22.40 1.25 -13.55
C PRO A 103 -21.94 2.49 -12.75
N PHE A 104 -21.46 2.31 -11.52
CA PHE A 104 -20.97 3.39 -10.66
C PHE A 104 -19.74 2.94 -9.86
N THR A 105 -19.06 3.89 -9.25
CA THR A 105 -17.89 3.66 -8.42
C THR A 105 -18.19 4.07 -6.98
N LEU A 106 -18.09 3.10 -6.07
CA LEU A 106 -18.12 3.36 -4.64
C LEU A 106 -16.78 3.97 -4.22
N HIS A 107 -16.85 5.03 -3.42
CA HIS A 107 -15.67 5.72 -2.93
C HIS A 107 -15.47 5.44 -1.45
N ASP A 108 -14.25 5.07 -1.09
CA ASP A 108 -13.82 5.02 0.30
C ASP A 108 -12.83 6.15 0.53
N LEU A 109 -13.32 7.22 1.16
CA LEU A 109 -12.58 8.48 1.32
C LEU A 109 -12.10 8.69 2.76
N GLN A 110 -12.46 7.79 3.67
CA GLN A 110 -12.08 7.93 5.07
C GLN A 110 -10.68 7.35 5.27
N PRO A 111 -9.68 8.14 5.70
CA PRO A 111 -8.34 7.62 5.94
C PRO A 111 -8.29 6.65 7.12
N ASP A 112 -7.53 5.57 6.99
CA ASP A 112 -7.38 4.54 8.04
C ASP A 112 -6.93 5.11 9.39
N TYR A 113 -6.02 6.09 9.40
CA TYR A 113 -5.55 6.70 10.65
C TYR A 113 -6.66 7.41 11.43
N SER A 114 -7.76 7.80 10.76
CA SER A 114 -8.84 8.58 11.36
C SER A 114 -9.94 7.71 11.99
N VAL A 115 -9.94 6.39 11.75
CA VAL A 115 -11.05 5.51 12.16
C VAL A 115 -10.87 4.89 13.55
N LEU A 116 -9.71 5.08 14.18
CA LEU A 116 -9.42 4.48 15.47
C LEU A 116 -10.24 5.16 16.59
N LYS A 117 -11.07 4.37 17.27
CA LYS A 117 -11.82 4.82 18.45
C LYS A 117 -10.85 5.11 19.60
N THR A 118 -11.11 6.19 20.32
CA THR A 118 -10.41 6.54 21.55
C THR A 118 -10.73 5.54 22.66
N GLN A 119 -9.87 5.44 23.68
CA GLN A 119 -10.01 4.49 24.78
C GLN A 119 -11.38 4.60 25.49
N ASP A 120 -11.87 5.83 25.70
CA ASP A 120 -13.17 6.10 26.32
C ASP A 120 -14.37 5.63 25.48
N LYS A 121 -14.20 5.54 24.15
CA LYS A 121 -15.22 5.06 23.21
C LYS A 121 -15.07 3.59 22.85
N ALA A 122 -13.99 2.94 23.28
CA ALA A 122 -13.77 1.54 23.02
C ALA A 122 -14.67 0.70 23.94
N THR A 123 -15.56 -0.08 23.34
CA THR A 123 -16.51 -0.94 24.09
C THR A 123 -15.98 -2.36 24.32
N PHE A 124 -14.84 -2.70 23.72
CA PHE A 124 -14.27 -4.04 23.76
C PHE A 124 -12.75 -3.97 23.86
N LYS A 125 -12.20 -4.72 24.83
CA LYS A 125 -10.77 -4.95 24.96
C LYS A 125 -10.51 -6.45 24.79
N PRO A 126 -9.83 -6.88 23.71
CA PRO A 126 -9.57 -8.30 23.49
C PRO A 126 -8.58 -8.83 24.54
N THR A 127 -8.88 -10.02 25.07
CA THR A 127 -7.95 -10.80 25.89
C THR A 127 -7.31 -11.86 25.00
N TYR A 128 -6.03 -11.68 24.66
CA TYR A 128 -5.26 -12.65 23.90
C TYR A 128 -4.65 -13.69 24.84
N PRO A 129 -4.81 -15.01 24.58
CA PRO A 129 -4.11 -16.05 25.31
C PRO A 129 -2.58 -15.88 25.22
N LYS A 130 -1.87 -16.37 26.24
CA LYS A 130 -0.41 -16.47 26.15
C LYS A 130 -0.03 -17.47 25.06
N PRO A 131 1.10 -17.24 24.34
CA PRO A 131 1.58 -18.19 23.35
C PRO A 131 1.93 -19.53 24.00
N ASP A 132 1.63 -20.62 23.31
CA ASP A 132 1.84 -22.01 23.76
C ASP A 132 3.18 -22.62 23.29
N GLY A 133 3.92 -21.92 22.43
CA GLY A 133 5.19 -22.36 21.85
C GLY A 133 5.07 -23.51 20.85
N LYS A 134 3.85 -23.87 20.42
CA LYS A 134 3.59 -24.96 19.47
C LYS A 134 2.79 -24.49 18.25
N LEU A 135 1.64 -23.88 18.49
CA LEU A 135 0.78 -23.29 17.47
C LEU A 135 0.85 -21.77 17.47
N THR A 136 1.17 -21.19 18.63
CA THR A 136 1.23 -19.76 18.88
C THR A 136 2.55 -19.42 19.54
N PHE A 137 3.18 -18.35 19.06
CA PHE A 137 4.51 -17.94 19.48
C PHE A 137 4.49 -16.49 19.94
N ASP A 138 5.44 -16.11 20.77
CA ASP A 138 5.62 -14.71 21.10
C ASP A 138 6.16 -13.93 19.89
N ARG A 139 6.05 -12.60 20.00
CA ARG A 139 6.44 -11.69 18.93
C ARG A 139 7.95 -11.72 18.64
N LEU A 140 8.81 -11.86 19.66
CA LEU A 140 10.26 -11.84 19.48
C LEU A 140 10.76 -13.10 18.76
N SER A 141 10.22 -14.27 19.12
CA SER A 141 10.47 -15.51 18.38
C SER A 141 10.06 -15.39 16.91
N SER A 142 8.95 -14.71 16.63
CA SER A 142 8.48 -14.45 15.26
C SER A 142 9.40 -13.50 14.47
N VAL A 143 9.92 -12.46 15.12
CA VAL A 143 10.90 -11.54 14.53
C VAL A 143 12.22 -12.27 14.24
N PHE A 144 12.66 -13.13 15.15
CA PHE A 144 13.89 -13.92 14.98
C PHE A 144 13.86 -14.75 13.69
N VAL A 145 12.76 -15.49 13.41
CA VAL A 145 12.65 -16.28 12.16
C VAL A 145 12.49 -15.43 10.89
N SER A 146 12.14 -14.14 11.01
CA SER A 146 12.16 -13.23 9.86
C SER A 146 13.59 -12.91 9.39
N ASN A 147 14.59 -13.19 10.22
CA ASN A 147 16.01 -12.89 9.98
C ASN A 147 16.27 -11.40 9.65
N THR A 148 15.41 -10.51 10.17
CA THR A 148 15.56 -9.07 9.98
C THR A 148 16.63 -8.55 10.92
N VAL A 149 17.63 -7.86 10.35
CA VAL A 149 18.75 -7.28 11.09
C VAL A 149 19.09 -5.92 10.49
N HIS A 150 19.51 -5.01 11.34
CA HIS A 150 19.96 -3.67 11.00
C HIS A 150 21.26 -3.42 11.76
N GLU A 151 22.17 -2.63 11.20
CA GLU A 151 23.31 -2.10 11.97
C GLU A 151 22.78 -1.34 13.20
N GLU A 152 23.25 -1.68 14.39
CA GLU A 152 22.71 -1.09 15.64
C GLU A 152 23.08 0.38 15.78
N ASN A 153 24.29 0.75 15.31
CA ASN A 153 24.79 2.12 15.40
C ASN A 153 24.38 2.96 14.17
N GLN A 154 23.07 2.97 13.86
CA GLN A 154 22.49 3.83 12.85
C GLN A 154 21.31 4.62 13.42
N PRO A 155 21.01 5.82 12.90
CA PRO A 155 19.83 6.55 13.33
C PRO A 155 18.55 5.77 13.03
N SER A 156 17.56 5.83 13.92
CA SER A 156 16.25 5.23 13.67
C SER A 156 15.64 5.75 12.36
N HIS A 157 15.24 4.82 11.49
CA HIS A 157 14.53 5.14 10.26
C HIS A 157 13.03 5.42 10.51
N LEU A 158 12.51 5.09 11.70
CA LEU A 158 11.17 5.45 12.15
C LEU A 158 11.23 6.83 12.79
N LYS A 159 11.08 7.86 11.96
CA LYS A 159 11.20 9.26 12.37
C LYS A 159 9.87 9.79 12.88
N LEU A 160 9.92 10.44 14.04
CA LEU A 160 8.79 11.20 14.58
C LEU A 160 8.93 12.66 14.17
N THR A 161 7.88 13.24 13.60
CA THR A 161 7.83 14.69 13.36
C THR A 161 7.86 15.46 14.68
N ASP A 162 7.17 14.95 15.70
CA ASP A 162 7.19 15.47 17.06
C ASP A 162 7.34 14.27 18.03
N PRO A 163 8.46 14.18 18.77
CA PRO A 163 8.73 13.06 19.68
C PRO A 163 7.83 13.04 20.91
N THR A 164 7.07 14.12 21.18
CA THR A 164 6.20 14.23 22.35
C THR A 164 4.82 13.60 22.13
N ILE A 165 4.37 13.45 20.88
CA ILE A 165 3.03 12.96 20.52
C ILE A 165 2.75 11.55 21.06
N PRO A 166 3.65 10.55 20.95
CA PRO A 166 3.37 9.20 21.44
C PRO A 166 2.98 9.17 22.93
N VAL A 167 3.71 9.89 23.77
CA VAL A 167 3.48 9.92 25.21
C VAL A 167 2.35 10.88 25.60
N ASN A 168 2.36 12.09 25.07
CA ASN A 168 1.43 13.15 25.52
C ASN A 168 0.05 13.06 24.88
N VAL A 169 -0.09 12.39 23.74
CA VAL A 169 -1.34 12.34 22.98
C VAL A 169 -1.79 10.89 22.75
N ASN A 170 -0.94 10.05 22.15
CA ASN A 170 -1.37 8.73 21.71
C ASN A 170 -1.63 7.78 22.86
N LEU A 171 -0.75 7.75 23.86
CA LEU A 171 -0.89 6.96 25.07
C LEU A 171 -2.20 7.28 25.82
N PRO A 172 -2.49 8.53 26.23
CA PRO A 172 -3.70 8.84 26.98
C PRO A 172 -5.00 8.75 26.17
N LYS A 173 -4.95 8.85 24.84
CA LYS A 173 -6.16 8.89 23.99
C LYS A 173 -6.50 7.55 23.34
N TRP A 174 -5.49 6.76 22.97
CA TRP A 174 -5.63 5.51 22.21
C TRP A 174 -4.82 4.34 22.79
N ASP A 175 -4.27 4.47 24.00
CA ASP A 175 -3.42 3.45 24.64
C ASP A 175 -2.11 3.16 23.89
N GLU A 176 -1.58 4.16 23.17
CA GLU A 176 -0.42 4.05 22.28
C GLU A 176 -0.51 2.80 21.36
N PRO A 177 -1.29 2.88 20.29
CA PRO A 177 -1.62 1.72 19.46
C PRO A 177 -0.41 1.13 18.74
N ALA A 178 0.71 1.86 18.61
CA ALA A 178 1.92 1.37 17.95
C ALA A 178 2.52 0.14 18.61
N GLN A 179 2.33 0.00 19.93
CA GLN A 179 2.74 -1.19 20.67
C GLN A 179 2.03 -2.47 20.21
N ARG A 180 0.88 -2.35 19.52
CA ARG A 180 0.01 -3.46 19.12
C ARG A 180 -0.04 -3.70 17.62
N TYR A 181 -0.16 -2.64 16.81
CA TYR A 181 -0.19 -2.81 15.36
C TYR A 181 1.20 -3.12 14.78
N CYS A 182 2.28 -2.79 15.50
CA CYS A 182 3.63 -3.11 15.05
C CYS A 182 3.87 -4.62 15.16
N PRO A 183 4.09 -5.32 14.04
CA PRO A 183 4.31 -6.76 14.06
C PRO A 183 5.68 -7.14 14.62
N ALA A 184 6.61 -6.18 14.73
CA ALA A 184 7.99 -6.41 15.14
C ALA A 184 8.31 -5.92 16.55
N GLY A 185 7.39 -5.26 17.25
CA GLY A 185 7.61 -4.78 18.61
C GLY A 185 8.64 -3.66 18.74
N VAL A 186 8.75 -2.82 17.71
CA VAL A 186 9.71 -1.70 17.69
C VAL A 186 9.29 -0.56 18.61
N TYR A 187 7.99 -0.36 18.81
CA TYR A 187 7.48 0.68 19.70
C TYR A 187 7.14 0.08 21.06
N GLU A 188 7.77 0.60 22.11
CA GLU A 188 7.48 0.31 23.52
C GLU A 188 7.48 1.61 24.33
N ILE A 189 6.62 1.67 25.34
CA ILE A 189 6.63 2.75 26.33
C ILE A 189 7.37 2.24 27.57
N VAL A 190 8.50 2.87 27.90
CA VAL A 190 9.40 2.53 29.01
C VAL A 190 9.22 3.49 30.17
#